data_AF-A0A177PVX8-F1
#
_entry.id   AF-A0A177PVX8-F1
#
_cell.length_a   1.000
_cell.length_b   1.000
_cell.length_c   1.000
_cell.angle_alpha   90.00
_cell.angle_beta   90.00
_cell.angle_gamma   90.00
#
_symmetry.space_group_name_H-M   'P 1'
#
loop_
_entity.id
_entity.type
_entity.pdbx_description
1 polymer ?
#
loop_
_entity_poly.entity_id
_entity_poly.type
_entity_poly.pdbx_seq_one_letter_code
_entity_poly.pdbx_strand_id
1 'polypeptide(L)'
;MRFTDILTTASAVANFLGEPEVTAGHLLQAIEIVEGKRSVEDLGRPLSPLVRRPGGGVQAEVRALVQRWYAAIGGDVMAEIDDAQVAALRAELEALVSEE
;
A
#
# COMPACT_ATOMS: atom_id res chain seq x y z
N MET A 1 -1.25 -5.44 -13.83
CA MET A 1 -0.74 -4.49 -12.80
C MET A 1 0.23 -5.24 -11.91
N ARG A 2 1.40 -4.67 -11.55
CA ARG A 2 2.35 -5.41 -10.73
C ARG A 2 2.07 -5.21 -9.25
N PHE A 3 2.23 -6.27 -8.46
CA PHE A 3 2.09 -6.16 -7.00
C PHE A 3 3.09 -5.15 -6.41
N THR A 4 4.30 -5.08 -6.97
CA THR A 4 5.32 -4.10 -6.56
C THR A 4 4.94 -2.65 -6.84
N ASP A 5 4.14 -2.37 -7.87
CA ASP A 5 3.63 -1.01 -8.13
C ASP A 5 2.75 -0.54 -6.97
N ILE A 6 1.94 -1.44 -6.40
CA ILE A 6 1.07 -1.16 -5.25
C ILE A 6 1.93 -0.90 -4.01
N LEU A 7 2.93 -1.76 -3.73
CA LEU A 7 3.79 -1.61 -2.55
C LEU A 7 4.61 -0.31 -2.58
N THR A 8 5.20 0.01 -3.73
CA THR A 8 5.99 1.23 -3.89
C THR A 8 5.12 2.47 -3.81
N THR A 9 3.91 2.44 -4.40
CA THR A 9 2.93 3.52 -4.29
C THR A 9 2.44 3.70 -2.85
N ALA A 10 2.17 2.63 -2.10
CA ALA A 10 1.75 2.70 -0.70
C ALA A 10 2.83 3.33 0.19
N SER A 11 4.10 3.00 -0.05
CA SER A 11 5.21 3.67 0.61
C SER A 11 5.28 5.16 0.26
N ALA A 12 5.06 5.52 -1.00
CA ALA A 12 5.01 6.92 -1.42
C ALA A 12 3.83 7.68 -0.76
N VAL A 13 2.68 7.04 -0.63
CA VAL A 13 1.49 7.56 0.06
C VAL A 13 1.77 7.82 1.53
N ALA A 14 2.29 6.83 2.26
CA ALA A 14 2.65 7.00 3.67
C ALA A 14 3.65 8.15 3.86
N ASN A 15 4.66 8.22 2.98
CA ASN A 15 5.63 9.32 2.97
C ASN A 15 5.00 10.69 2.68
N PHE A 16 4.03 10.75 1.75
CA PHE A 16 3.32 11.97 1.40
C PHE A 16 2.51 12.49 2.59
N LEU A 17 1.84 11.59 3.32
CA LEU A 17 1.06 11.90 4.50
C LEU A 17 1.92 12.16 5.75
N GLY A 18 3.21 11.80 5.71
CA GLY A 18 4.13 11.94 6.83
C GLY A 18 3.95 10.89 7.92
N GLU A 19 3.31 9.77 7.57
CA GLU A 19 3.03 8.67 8.48
C GLU A 19 4.29 7.82 8.72
N PRO A 20 4.57 7.39 9.96
CA PRO A 20 5.75 6.60 10.30
C PRO A 20 5.71 5.19 9.71
N GLU A 21 4.51 4.65 9.49
CA GLU A 21 4.31 3.26 9.11
C GLU A 21 3.36 3.13 7.93
N VAL A 22 3.65 2.17 7.05
CA VAL A 22 2.70 1.76 6.01
C VAL A 22 1.62 0.88 6.66
N THR A 23 0.36 1.32 6.57
CA THR A 23 -0.84 0.66 7.08
C THR A 23 -1.65 0.05 5.94
N ALA A 24 -2.70 -0.70 6.28
CA ALA A 24 -3.62 -1.27 5.28
C ALA A 24 -4.33 -0.16 4.47
N GLY A 25 -4.66 0.97 5.11
CA GLY A 25 -5.23 2.14 4.44
C GLY A 25 -4.33 2.71 3.33
N HIS A 26 -3.02 2.76 3.55
CA HIS A 26 -2.06 3.22 2.54
C HIS A 26 -2.00 2.29 1.33
N LEU A 27 -2.13 0.98 1.54
CA LEU A 27 -2.20 0.00 0.44
C LEU A 27 -3.51 0.14 -0.36
N LEU A 28 -4.64 0.35 0.30
CA LEU A 28 -5.92 0.58 -0.38
C LEU A 28 -5.86 1.83 -1.27
N GLN A 29 -5.34 2.94 -0.74
CA GLN A 29 -5.11 4.17 -1.50
C GLN A 29 -4.17 3.95 -2.69
N ALA A 30 -3.10 3.17 -2.49
CA ALA A 30 -2.17 2.82 -3.56
C ALA A 30 -2.85 2.05 -4.70
N ILE A 31 -3.74 1.10 -4.39
CA ILE A 31 -4.48 0.39 -5.43
C ILE A 31 -5.35 1.36 -6.23
N GLU A 32 -6.06 2.28 -5.57
CA GLU A 32 -6.87 3.29 -6.28
C GLU A 32 -6.01 4.18 -7.20
N ILE A 33 -4.80 4.53 -6.77
CA ILE A 33 -3.87 5.36 -7.54
C ILE A 33 -3.32 4.61 -8.75
N VAL A 34 -2.89 3.36 -8.58
CA VAL A 34 -2.36 2.56 -9.69
C VAL A 34 -3.46 2.19 -10.70
N GLU A 35 -4.70 2.03 -10.25
CA GLU A 35 -5.87 1.88 -11.14
C GLU A 35 -6.31 3.20 -11.82
N GLY A 36 -5.70 4.33 -11.48
CA GLY A 36 -6.07 5.65 -12.01
C GLY A 36 -7.43 6.17 -11.53
N LYS A 37 -7.98 5.60 -10.45
CA LYS A 37 -9.25 6.02 -9.85
C LYS A 37 -9.10 7.22 -8.92
N ARG A 38 -7.88 7.47 -8.43
CA ARG A 38 -7.52 8.57 -7.53
C ARG A 38 -6.12 9.08 -7.85
N SER A 39 -5.89 10.38 -7.70
CA SER A 39 -4.55 10.98 -7.78
C SER A 39 -3.91 11.12 -6.41
N VAL A 40 -2.57 11.13 -6.34
CA VAL A 40 -1.84 11.40 -5.08
C VAL A 40 -2.23 12.76 -4.48
N GLU A 41 -2.54 13.75 -5.34
CA GLU A 41 -2.95 15.10 -4.93
C GLU A 41 -4.29 15.13 -4.18
N ASP A 42 -5.17 14.14 -4.41
CA ASP A 42 -6.45 14.00 -3.71
C ASP A 42 -6.30 13.52 -2.26
N LEU A 43 -5.10 13.06 -1.87
CA LEU A 43 -4.83 12.56 -0.52
C LEU A 43 -4.65 13.69 0.51
N GLY A 44 -4.48 14.94 0.04
CA GLY A 44 -4.35 16.12 0.89
C GLY A 44 -3.07 16.90 0.64
N ARG A 45 -2.53 17.54 1.70
CA ARG A 45 -1.31 18.34 1.60
C ARG A 45 -0.08 17.50 1.96
N PRO A 46 0.99 17.51 1.14
CA PRO A 46 2.22 16.80 1.46
C PRO A 46 2.85 17.34 2.74
N LEU A 47 3.42 16.44 3.55
CA LEU A 47 4.31 16.84 4.64
C LEU A 47 5.59 17.48 4.07
N SER A 48 6.07 18.55 4.69
CA SER A 48 7.29 19.23 4.24
C SER A 48 8.50 18.27 4.34
N PRO A 49 9.35 18.18 3.29
CA PRO A 49 10.56 17.36 3.32
C PRO A 49 11.56 17.74 4.42
N LEU A 50 11.43 18.94 4.97
CA LEU A 50 12.29 19.48 6.03
C LEU A 50 11.82 19.13 7.45
N VAL A 51 10.61 18.60 7.60
CA VAL A 51 10.10 18.11 8.89
C VAL A 51 10.65 16.71 9.13
N ARG A 52 11.27 16.52 10.31
CA ARG A 52 11.98 15.29 10.69
C ARG A 52 11.03 14.09 10.62
N ARG A 53 11.39 13.10 9.80
CA ARG A 53 10.60 11.89 9.58
C ARG A 53 10.76 10.91 10.74
N PRO A 54 9.68 10.40 11.33
CA PRO A 54 9.77 9.14 12.06
C PRO A 54 10.13 8.00 11.08
N GLY A 55 10.93 7.04 11.53
CA GLY A 55 11.52 6.00 10.66
C GLY A 55 10.48 5.16 9.93
N GLY A 56 10.76 4.81 8.67
CA GLY A 56 9.85 4.07 7.79
C GLY A 56 9.66 2.61 8.23
N GLY A 57 8.52 2.34 8.85
CA GLY A 57 8.07 1.01 9.21
C GLY A 57 6.95 0.48 8.32
N VAL A 58 6.59 -0.77 8.55
CA VAL A 58 5.38 -1.40 8.02
C VAL A 58 4.73 -2.10 9.19
N GLN A 59 3.44 -1.82 9.40
CA GLN A 59 2.61 -2.45 10.42
C GLN A 59 2.73 -3.98 10.34
N ALA A 60 2.73 -4.67 11.49
CA ALA A 60 3.09 -6.08 11.54
C ALA A 60 2.12 -6.97 10.74
N GLU A 61 0.84 -6.67 10.82
CA GLU A 61 -0.28 -7.33 10.14
C GLU A 61 -0.19 -7.14 8.63
N VAL A 62 0.09 -5.91 8.21
CA VAL A 62 0.32 -5.56 6.79
C VAL A 62 1.55 -6.30 6.26
N ARG A 63 2.65 -6.34 7.04
CA ARG A 63 3.85 -7.08 6.67
C ARG A 63 3.56 -8.56 6.48
N ALA A 64 2.79 -9.16 7.39
CA ALA A 64 2.39 -10.57 7.29
C ALA A 64 1.54 -10.82 6.03
N LEU A 65 0.56 -9.96 5.75
CA LEU A 65 -0.27 -10.06 4.55
C LEU A 65 0.57 -9.96 3.27
N VAL A 66 1.44 -8.95 3.18
CA VAL A 66 2.31 -8.73 2.02
C VAL A 66 3.24 -9.93 1.80
N GLN A 67 3.81 -10.50 2.85
CA GLN A 67 4.65 -11.70 2.73
C GLN A 67 3.87 -12.91 2.19
N ARG A 68 2.62 -13.12 2.62
CA ARG A 68 1.77 -14.19 2.08
C ARG A 68 1.47 -13.98 0.60
N TRP A 69 1.10 -12.76 0.21
CA TRP A 69 0.83 -12.42 -1.19
C TRP A 69 2.07 -12.53 -2.06
N TYR A 70 3.22 -12.08 -1.56
CA TYR A 70 4.49 -12.20 -2.26
C TYR A 70 4.87 -13.68 -2.50
N ALA A 71 4.62 -14.55 -1.52
CA ALA A 71 4.79 -15.99 -1.69
C ALA A 71 3.78 -16.58 -2.70
N ALA A 72 2.53 -16.13 -2.69
CA ALA A 72 1.48 -16.60 -3.60
C ALA A 72 1.77 -16.28 -5.07
N ILE A 73 2.41 -15.13 -5.36
CA ILE A 73 2.84 -14.75 -6.72
C ILE A 73 4.20 -15.36 -7.12
N GLY A 74 4.73 -16.30 -6.34
CA GLY A 74 6.00 -16.98 -6.62
C GLY A 74 7.25 -16.14 -6.30
N GLY A 75 7.10 -15.03 -5.59
CA GLY A 75 8.20 -14.14 -5.21
C GLY A 75 8.80 -13.33 -6.35
N ASP A 76 8.11 -13.23 -7.49
CA ASP A 76 8.54 -12.44 -8.63
C ASP A 76 7.99 -11.01 -8.53
N VAL A 77 8.89 -10.02 -8.44
CA VAL A 77 8.56 -8.59 -8.41
C VAL A 77 7.97 -8.08 -9.72
N MET A 78 8.19 -8.80 -10.82
CA MET A 78 7.64 -8.48 -12.13
C MET A 78 6.30 -9.18 -12.37
N ALA A 79 5.88 -10.07 -11.46
CA ALA A 79 4.59 -10.75 -11.56
C ALA A 79 3.45 -9.73 -11.56
N GLU A 80 2.59 -9.90 -12.55
CA GLU A 80 1.34 -9.18 -12.62
C GLU A 80 0.28 -9.91 -11.81
N ILE A 81 -0.57 -9.14 -11.15
CA ILE A 81 -1.80 -9.63 -10.55
C ILE A 81 -2.99 -9.19 -11.41
N ASP A 82 -3.96 -10.10 -11.55
CA ASP A 82 -5.21 -9.87 -12.26
C ASP A 82 -6.27 -9.17 -11.37
N ASP A 83 -7.39 -8.76 -11.96
CA ASP A 83 -8.45 -8.05 -11.26
C ASP A 83 -9.08 -8.86 -10.11
N ALA A 84 -9.13 -10.19 -10.23
CA ALA A 84 -9.67 -11.05 -9.18
C ALA A 84 -8.71 -11.12 -7.98
N GLN A 85 -7.41 -11.18 -8.24
CA GLN A 85 -6.37 -11.11 -7.23
C GLN A 85 -6.36 -9.73 -6.54
N VAL A 86 -6.54 -8.65 -7.30
CA VAL A 86 -6.67 -7.30 -6.74
C VAL A 86 -7.90 -7.18 -5.84
N ALA A 87 -9.04 -7.72 -6.27
CA ALA A 87 -10.26 -7.72 -5.46
C ALA A 87 -10.10 -8.53 -4.16
N ALA A 88 -9.43 -9.69 -4.22
CA ALA A 88 -9.14 -10.50 -3.04
C ALA A 88 -8.20 -9.76 -2.07
N LEU A 89 -7.12 -9.15 -2.58
CA LEU A 89 -6.21 -8.33 -1.78
C LEU A 89 -6.94 -7.15 -1.11
N ARG A 90 -7.83 -6.47 -1.83
CA ARG A 90 -8.64 -5.38 -1.27
C ARG A 90 -9.50 -5.86 -0.11
N ALA A 91 -10.22 -6.97 -0.27
CA ALA A 91 -11.07 -7.51 0.79
C ALA A 91 -10.28 -7.86 2.05
N GLU A 92 -9.08 -8.44 1.91
CA GLU A 92 -8.19 -8.71 3.06
C GLU A 92 -7.68 -7.42 3.72
N LEU A 93 -7.37 -6.39 2.94
CA LEU A 93 -6.94 -5.09 3.48
C LEU A 93 -8.08 -4.34 4.18
N GLU A 94 -9.29 -4.38 3.64
CA GLU A 94 -10.48 -3.78 4.25
C GLU A 94 -10.86 -4.46 5.57
N ALA A 95 -10.66 -5.79 5.66
CA ALA A 95 -10.81 -6.51 6.91
C ALA A 95 -9.82 -5.99 7.97
N LEU A 96 -8.53 -5.82 7.62
CA LEU A 96 -7.53 -5.28 8.54
C LEU A 96 -7.90 -3.87 9.03
N VAL A 97 -8.33 -2.97 8.14
CA VAL A 97 -8.76 -1.61 8.54
C VAL A 97 -9.98 -1.63 9.48
N SER A 98 -10.86 -2.62 9.34
CA SER A 98 -12.05 -2.75 10.18
C SER A 98 -11.76 -3.35 11.57
N GLU A 99 -10.59 -3.97 11.74
CA GLU A 99 -10.13 -4.58 12.99
C GLU A 99 -9.22 -3.64 13.81
N GLU A 100 -8.82 -2.50 13.26
CA GLU A 100 -8.03 -1.43 13.90
C GLU A 100 -8.84 -0.48 14.79
#